data_AF-A0A2H0U800-F1
#
_entry.id   AF-A0A2H0U800-F1
#
_cell.length_a   1.000
_cell.length_b   1.000
_cell.length_c   1.000
_cell.angle_alpha   90.00
_cell.angle_beta   90.00
_cell.angle_gamma   90.00
#
_symmetry.space_group_name_H-M   'P 1'
#
loop_
_entity.id
_entity.type
_entity.pdbx_description
1 polymer ?
#
loop_
_entity_poly.entity_id
_entity_poly.type
_entity_poly.pdbx_seq_one_letter_code
_entity_poly.pdbx_strand_id
1 'polypeptide(L)'
;MKRRKRQQGHWALYAPVVNLAEFSPLADYSGANVGGTSLSGVFSAQSLPELLNALFKFSISIGAILAVIMLAYGGYLYMADDLWTSKGKAREVIWNAVIGLLLLLAVWLILNQINPDLLNLNILRNAP
;
A
#
# COMPACT_ATOMS: atom_id res chain seq x y z
N MET A 1 12.43 -74.15 29.20
CA MET A 1 11.10 -74.22 28.55
C MET A 1 10.60 -72.81 28.26
N LYS A 2 10.54 -72.42 26.98
CA LYS A 2 10.56 -71.04 26.47
C LYS A 2 9.15 -70.60 26.08
N ARG A 3 8.55 -69.68 26.84
CA ARG A 3 7.24 -69.06 26.56
C ARG A 3 7.35 -68.13 25.35
N ARG A 4 6.82 -68.51 24.18
CA ARG A 4 6.56 -67.55 23.10
C ARG A 4 5.14 -67.06 23.22
N LYS A 5 5.00 -65.93 23.92
CA LYS A 5 3.77 -65.15 23.99
C LYS A 5 3.37 -64.76 22.58
N ARG A 6 2.10 -65.07 22.29
CA ARG A 6 1.21 -64.47 21.30
C ARG A 6 1.78 -63.19 20.70
N GLN A 7 2.17 -63.27 19.43
CA GLN A 7 2.35 -62.09 18.59
C GLN A 7 1.01 -61.36 18.53
N GLN A 8 0.95 -60.25 19.27
CA GLN A 8 -0.11 -59.27 19.14
C GLN A 8 0.17 -58.45 17.87
N GLY A 9 -0.91 -58.14 17.15
CA GLY A 9 -0.88 -57.69 15.76
C GLY A 9 0.02 -56.49 15.47
N HIS A 10 0.55 -56.50 14.25
CA HIS A 10 1.37 -55.47 13.62
C HIS A 10 0.62 -54.15 13.32
N TRP A 11 -0.17 -53.61 14.26
CA TRP A 11 -0.89 -52.34 14.06
C TRP A 11 -0.08 -51.11 14.47
N ALA A 12 1.17 -51.27 14.92
CA ALA A 12 2.02 -50.18 15.41
C ALA A 12 2.89 -49.47 14.33
N LEU A 13 2.74 -49.79 13.04
CA LEU A 13 3.58 -49.21 11.98
C LEU A 13 2.96 -47.99 11.25
N TYR A 14 1.85 -47.43 11.74
CA TYR A 14 1.20 -46.27 11.11
C TYR A 14 0.69 -45.20 12.10
N ALA A 15 1.34 -45.03 13.25
CA ALA A 15 1.18 -43.79 14.00
C ALA A 15 2.20 -42.77 13.44
N PRO A 16 1.80 -41.73 12.70
CA PRO A 16 2.72 -40.63 12.41
C PRO A 16 3.14 -40.04 13.75
N VAL A 17 4.43 -40.13 14.07
CA VAL A 17 5.01 -39.37 15.18
C VAL A 17 4.90 -37.92 14.75
N VAL A 18 3.94 -37.17 15.30
CA VAL A 18 3.91 -35.72 15.11
C VAL A 18 5.18 -35.21 15.75
N ASN A 19 6.19 -34.92 14.93
CA ASN A 19 7.42 -34.33 15.37
C ASN A 19 7.12 -32.86 15.69
N LEU A 20 6.94 -32.55 16.97
CA LEU A 20 6.67 -31.19 17.43
C LEU A 20 7.78 -30.20 17.06
N ALA A 21 8.95 -30.68 16.63
CA ALA A 21 10.04 -29.83 16.11
C ALA A 21 9.75 -29.25 14.71
N GLU A 22 8.77 -29.80 13.98
CA GLU A 22 8.35 -29.27 12.67
C GLU A 22 7.16 -28.29 12.79
N PHE A 23 6.65 -28.07 14.01
CA PHE A 23 5.70 -27.00 14.26
C PHE A 23 6.47 -25.66 14.28
N SER A 24 6.70 -25.09 13.09
CA SER A 24 7.08 -23.68 12.97
C SER A 24 5.86 -22.87 13.41
N PRO A 25 5.90 -22.17 14.57
CA PRO A 25 4.77 -21.34 14.96
C PRO A 25 4.55 -20.30 13.87
N LEU A 26 3.27 -20.03 13.60
CA LEU A 26 2.79 -18.91 12.77
C LEU A 26 3.76 -17.75 12.91
N ALA A 27 4.46 -17.43 11.81
CA ALA A 27 5.49 -16.41 11.79
C ALA A 27 4.96 -15.17 12.52
N ASP A 28 5.68 -14.74 13.55
CA ASP A 28 5.35 -13.53 14.28
C ASP A 28 5.44 -12.35 13.30
N TYR A 29 4.28 -11.82 12.92
CA TYR A 29 4.19 -10.66 12.04
C TYR A 29 4.31 -9.35 12.80
N SER A 30 4.70 -9.37 14.09
CA SER A 30 4.83 -8.17 14.94
C SER A 30 5.98 -7.21 14.56
N GLY A 31 6.66 -7.43 13.45
CA GLY A 31 7.65 -6.49 12.90
C GLY A 31 7.96 -6.64 11.42
N ALA A 32 7.28 -7.55 10.71
CA ALA A 32 7.46 -7.68 9.28
C ALA A 32 6.63 -6.60 8.57
N ASN A 33 7.29 -5.70 7.85
CA ASN A 33 6.67 -4.84 6.85
C ASN A 33 6.05 -5.73 5.75
N VAL A 34 4.88 -6.30 6.03
CA VAL A 34 4.05 -6.97 5.04
C VAL A 34 3.71 -5.91 4.00
N GLY A 35 4.11 -6.17 2.75
CA GLY A 35 4.15 -5.21 1.65
C GLY A 35 2.81 -4.59 1.32
N GLY A 36 2.43 -3.57 2.09
CA GLY A 36 1.18 -2.86 2.00
C GLY A 36 0.94 -2.07 3.28
N THR A 37 1.73 -1.01 3.48
CA THR A 37 1.41 0.18 4.32
C THR A 37 0.39 -0.11 5.43
N SER A 38 0.82 -0.76 6.50
CA SER A 38 0.05 -0.77 7.74
C SER A 38 -0.19 0.69 8.13
N LEU A 39 -1.43 1.05 8.48
CA LEU A 39 -1.78 2.41 8.91
C LEU A 39 -0.87 2.86 10.07
N SER A 40 -0.42 1.90 10.90
CA SER A 40 0.59 2.13 11.93
C SER A 40 1.92 2.65 11.37
N GLY A 41 2.42 2.11 10.25
CA GLY A 41 3.67 2.58 9.64
C GLY A 41 3.61 4.01 9.09
N VAL A 42 2.41 4.51 8.76
CA VAL A 42 2.21 5.92 8.41
C VAL A 42 2.34 6.83 9.64
N PHE A 43 1.88 6.37 10.81
CA PHE A 43 1.93 7.13 12.06
C PHE A 43 3.19 6.89 12.90
N SER A 44 3.94 5.80 12.63
CA SER A 44 5.22 5.46 13.26
C SER A 44 6.42 6.01 12.48
N ALA A 45 6.24 7.06 11.67
CA ALA A 45 7.31 7.69 10.92
C ALA A 45 8.42 8.15 11.88
N GLN A 46 9.57 7.48 11.82
CA GLN A 46 10.70 7.70 12.72
C GLN A 46 11.58 8.88 12.23
N SER A 47 11.27 9.43 11.05
CA SER A 47 12.02 10.49 10.39
C SER A 47 11.11 11.44 9.59
N LEU A 48 11.49 12.71 9.50
CA LEU A 48 10.78 13.74 8.71
C LEU A 48 10.54 13.29 7.25
N PRO A 49 11.53 12.77 6.51
CA PRO A 49 11.35 12.40 5.10
C PRO A 49 10.25 11.35 4.89
N GLU A 50 10.13 10.41 5.83
CA GLU A 50 9.15 9.32 5.76
C GLU A 50 7.72 9.81 6.01
N LEU A 51 7.54 10.70 6.99
CA LEU A 51 6.27 11.40 7.22
C LEU A 51 5.83 12.18 5.98
N LEU A 52 6.76 12.94 5.38
CA LEU A 52 6.49 13.74 4.20
C LEU A 52 6.12 12.82 3.02
N ASN A 53 6.87 11.74 2.79
CA ASN A 53 6.55 10.79 1.72
C ASN A 53 5.15 10.18 1.87
N ALA A 54 4.78 9.78 3.08
CA ALA A 54 3.46 9.24 3.36
C ALA A 54 2.35 10.27 3.15
N LEU A 55 2.55 11.51 3.61
CA LEU A 55 1.61 12.62 3.42
C LEU A 55 1.41 12.96 1.93
N PHE A 56 2.49 12.98 1.14
CA PHE A 56 2.41 13.20 -0.29
C PHE A 56 1.66 12.08 -1.00
N LYS A 57 1.97 10.81 -0.72
CA LYS A 57 1.24 9.67 -1.29
C LYS A 57 -0.25 9.72 -0.95
N PHE A 58 -0.60 10.06 0.29
CA PHE A 58 -1.98 10.20 0.73
C PHE A 58 -2.70 11.34 0.00
N SER A 59 -2.08 12.52 -0.10
CA SER A 59 -2.64 13.70 -0.75
C SER A 59 -2.84 13.49 -2.25
N ILE A 60 -1.90 12.80 -2.92
CA ILE A 60 -2.00 12.46 -4.35
C ILE A 60 -3.17 11.53 -4.62
N SER A 61 -3.35 10.51 -3.77
CA SER A 61 -4.44 9.54 -3.90
C SER A 61 -5.81 10.22 -3.80
N ILE A 62 -6.02 11.00 -2.73
CA ILE A 62 -7.28 11.74 -2.54
C ILE A 62 -7.48 12.81 -3.63
N GLY A 63 -6.42 13.55 -3.97
CA GLY A 63 -6.48 14.60 -4.99
C GLY A 63 -6.85 14.05 -6.37
N ALA A 64 -6.32 12.89 -6.75
CA ALA A 64 -6.66 12.23 -8.02
C ALA A 64 -8.14 11.84 -8.08
N ILE A 65 -8.68 11.25 -7.01
CA ILE A 65 -10.10 10.86 -6.94
C ILE A 65 -11.00 12.10 -7.06
N LEU A 66 -10.70 13.16 -6.30
CA LEU A 66 -11.46 14.41 -6.34
C LEU A 66 -11.40 15.09 -7.73
N ALA A 67 -10.23 15.07 -8.37
CA ALA A 67 -10.05 15.61 -9.71
C ALA A 67 -10.93 14.88 -10.73
N VAL A 68 -10.99 13.55 -10.68
CA VAL A 68 -11.85 12.76 -11.58
C VAL A 68 -13.34 13.11 -11.38
N ILE A 69 -13.78 13.29 -10.13
CA ILE A 69 -15.17 13.67 -9.82
C ILE A 69 -15.47 15.08 -10.38
N MET A 70 -14.59 16.06 -10.18
CA MET A 70 -14.76 17.41 -10.74
C MET A 70 -14.76 17.41 -12.27
N LEU A 71 -13.91 16.61 -12.91
CA LEU A 71 -13.87 16.48 -14.36
C LEU A 71 -15.15 15.84 -14.90
N ALA A 72 -15.67 14.80 -14.24
CA ALA A 72 -16.93 14.18 -14.60
C ALA A 72 -18.11 15.16 -14.46
N TYR A 73 -18.15 15.92 -13.36
CA TYR A 73 -19.18 16.95 -13.14
C TYR A 73 -19.09 18.09 -14.16
N GLY A 74 -17.89 18.62 -14.42
CA GLY A 74 -17.67 19.68 -15.40
C GLY A 74 -17.95 19.22 -16.83
N GLY A 75 -17.58 17.97 -17.17
CA GLY A 75 -17.87 17.35 -18.45
C GLY A 75 -19.38 17.14 -18.67
N TYR A 76 -20.07 16.65 -17.64
CA TYR A 76 -21.53 16.52 -17.67
C TYR A 76 -22.21 17.89 -17.84
N LEU A 77 -21.81 18.89 -17.06
CA LEU A 77 -22.35 20.25 -17.14
C LEU A 77 -22.09 20.89 -18.52
N TYR A 78 -20.94 20.61 -19.14
CA TYR A 78 -20.62 21.13 -20.47
C TYR A 78 -21.51 20.54 -21.57
N MET A 79 -21.90 19.27 -21.43
CA MET A 79 -22.74 18.58 -22.42
C MET A 79 -24.24 18.82 -22.19
N ALA A 80 -24.67 18.90 -20.93
CA ALA A 80 -26.09 18.98 -20.56
C ALA A 80 -26.66 20.40 -20.62
N ASP A 81 -25.82 21.42 -20.52
CA ASP A 81 -26.30 22.80 -20.41
C ASP A 81 -26.22 23.55 -21.75
N ASP A 82 -27.34 24.12 -22.21
CA ASP A 82 -27.42 24.88 -23.46
C ASP A 82 -27.22 26.38 -23.26
N LEU A 83 -27.15 26.83 -22.01
CA LEU A 83 -26.90 28.22 -21.66
C LEU A 83 -25.43 28.57 -21.88
N TRP A 84 -25.17 29.57 -22.73
CA TRP A 84 -23.83 30.10 -23.02
C TRP A 84 -23.05 30.44 -21.74
N THR A 85 -23.73 31.00 -20.74
CA THR A 85 -23.17 31.37 -19.44
C THR A 85 -22.70 30.16 -18.64
N SER A 86 -23.43 29.05 -18.70
CA SER A 86 -23.08 27.81 -18.02
C SER A 86 -21.97 27.04 -18.73
N LYS A 87 -21.91 27.12 -20.07
CA LYS A 87 -20.79 26.57 -20.86
C LYS A 87 -19.45 27.22 -20.48
N GLY A 88 -19.46 28.52 -20.19
CA GLY A 88 -18.28 29.23 -19.66
C GLY A 88 -17.83 28.69 -18.31
N LYS A 89 -18.75 28.57 -17.35
CA LYS A 89 -18.46 28.02 -16.01
C LYS A 89 -17.99 26.56 -16.06
N ALA A 90 -18.60 25.73 -16.91
CA ALA A 90 -18.21 24.33 -17.06
C ALA A 90 -16.76 24.19 -17.56
N ARG A 91 -16.34 25.02 -18.52
CA ARG A 91 -14.96 25.06 -18.98
C ARG A 91 -14.00 25.50 -17.90
N GLU A 92 -14.38 26.49 -17.10
CA GLU A 92 -13.56 26.96 -15.98
C GLU A 92 -13.35 25.86 -14.92
N VAL A 93 -14.40 25.10 -14.59
CA VAL A 93 -14.30 23.95 -13.68
C VAL A 93 -13.33 22.89 -14.23
N ILE A 94 -13.41 22.56 -15.52
CA ILE A 94 -12.51 21.61 -16.16
C ILE A 94 -11.07 22.11 -16.12
N TRP A 95 -10.83 23.37 -16.48
CA TRP A 95 -9.48 23.96 -16.46
C TRP A 95 -8.88 23.99 -15.05
N ASN A 96 -9.68 24.36 -14.05
CA ASN A 96 -9.25 24.38 -12.66
C ASN A 96 -8.91 22.97 -12.16
N ALA A 97 -9.71 21.96 -12.52
CA ALA A 97 -9.43 20.57 -12.18
C ALA A 97 -8.15 20.05 -12.87
N VAL A 98 -7.95 20.37 -14.16
CA VAL A 98 -6.75 19.96 -14.92
C VAL A 98 -5.49 20.62 -14.34
N ILE A 99 -5.54 21.91 -14.03
CA ILE A 99 -4.42 22.64 -13.42
C ILE A 99 -4.10 22.07 -12.04
N GLY A 100 -5.11 21.76 -11.23
CA GLY A 100 -4.93 21.12 -9.92
C GLY A 100 -4.26 19.74 -10.04
N LEU A 101 -4.70 18.91 -10.98
CA LEU A 101 -4.08 17.60 -11.27
C LEU A 101 -2.63 17.76 -11.74
N LEU A 102 -2.37 18.72 -12.63
CA LEU A 102 -1.04 18.97 -13.18
C LEU A 102 -0.08 19.51 -12.11
N LEU A 103 -0.55 20.36 -11.21
CA LEU A 103 0.22 20.84 -10.06
C LEU A 103 0.58 19.69 -9.11
N LEU A 104 -0.37 18.81 -8.84
CA LEU A 104 -0.16 17.63 -7.99
C LEU A 104 0.85 16.65 -8.61
N LEU A 105 0.82 16.46 -9.94
CA LEU A 105 1.83 15.71 -10.68
C LEU A 105 3.20 16.40 -10.67
N ALA A 106 3.24 17.73 -10.82
CA ALA A 106 4.47 18.51 -10.81
C ALA A 106 5.19 18.42 -9.46
N VAL A 107 4.44 18.50 -8.36
CA VAL A 107 5.00 18.31 -7.00
C VAL A 107 5.62 16.92 -6.86
N TRP A 108 4.93 15.87 -7.34
CA TRP A 108 5.47 14.51 -7.31
C TRP A 108 6.76 14.39 -8.13
N LEU A 109 6.78 14.96 -9.34
CA LEU A 109 7.94 14.92 -10.23
C LEU A 109 9.14 15.63 -9.60
N ILE A 110 8.95 16.83 -9.03
CA ILE A 110 10.02 17.61 -8.39
C ILE A 110 10.63 16.84 -7.21
N LEU A 111 9.80 16.25 -6.34
CA LEU A 111 10.28 15.48 -5.18
C LEU A 111 11.02 14.21 -5.62
N ASN A 112 10.49 13.50 -6.61
CA ASN A 112 11.11 12.26 -7.11
C ASN A 112 12.41 12.53 -7.88
N GLN A 113 12.52 13.70 -8.54
CA GLN A 113 13.69 14.05 -9.35
C GLN A 113 14.84 14.64 -8.52
N ILE A 114 14.55 15.40 -7.45
CA ILE A 114 15.60 16.08 -6.68
C ILE A 114 16.36 15.12 -5.76
N ASN A 115 15.73 14.09 -5.18
CA ASN A 115 16.49 13.07 -4.45
C ASN A 115 15.76 11.72 -4.27
N PRO A 116 16.02 10.73 -5.14
CA PRO A 116 15.55 9.36 -4.92
C PRO A 116 16.26 8.66 -3.75
N ASP A 117 17.38 9.20 -3.23
CA ASP A 117 18.13 8.57 -2.12
C ASP A 117 17.48 8.77 -0.75
N LEU A 118 16.51 9.69 -0.61
CA LEU A 118 15.67 9.75 0.60
C LEU A 118 14.75 8.51 0.73
N LEU A 119 14.60 7.72 -0.34
CA LEU A 119 13.83 6.48 -0.38
C LEU A 119 14.72 5.23 -0.27
N ASN A 120 16.04 5.36 -0.38
CA ASN A 120 16.97 4.23 -0.35
C ASN A 120 17.68 4.14 1.00
N LEU A 121 16.99 3.63 2.02
CA LEU A 121 17.53 3.34 3.35
C LEU A 121 18.48 2.11 3.38
N ASN A 122 19.20 1.84 2.29
CA ASN A 122 20.25 0.82 2.27
C ASN A 122 21.50 1.23 3.07
N ILE A 123 21.64 2.51 3.42
CA ILE A 123 22.80 3.02 4.15
C ILE A 123 22.82 2.69 5.66
N LEU A 124 21.70 2.24 6.25
CA LEU A 124 21.61 1.87 7.68
C LEU A 124 21.49 0.35 7.92
N ARG A 125 21.36 -0.47 6.86
CA ARG A 125 21.14 -1.92 6.96
C ARG A 125 22.43 -2.74 7.09
N ASN A 126 23.59 -2.12 6.95
CA ASN A 126 24.88 -2.83 6.98
C ASN A 126 25.99 -1.95 7.59
N ALA A 127 25.93 -1.74 8.89
CA ALA A 127 27.13 -1.55 9.69
C ALA A 127 27.42 -2.89 10.39
N PRO A 128 28.66 -3.42 10.34
CA PRO A 128 29.05 -4.62 11.09
C PRO A 128 28.89 -4.43 12.60
#